data_AF-K1XBW1-F1
#
_entry.id   AF-K1XBW1-F1
#
_cell.length_a   1.000
_cell.length_b   1.000
_cell.length_c   1.000
_cell.angle_alpha   90.00
_cell.angle_beta   90.00
_cell.angle_gamma   90.00
#
_symmetry.space_group_name_H-M   'P 1'
#
loop_
_entity.id
_entity.type
_entity.pdbx_description
1 polymer ?
#
loop_
_entity_poly.entity_id
_entity_poly.type
_entity_poly.pdbx_seq_one_letter_code
_entity_poly.pdbx_strand_id
1 'polypeptide(L)'
;NIPCDYIFTHAESDKFFNKINVPFNHKEFYSTLPEYEKFYDNLEYVVLRTSWGCPFSCSYCAIKSLSDKIITVDTDLILNYIIYYNKLGIKNFVFYDDALLYQSEIFKNFLQQIIRLKLNINFHTPNAMHIKYLDMEMAHLMKLSGFINPRFGLETLEEPLQKLWSNKLNNEILNRGIECLKQSGYGKGEFSFYMLFGYPGQNIERLFLDIEYLNSLGARVLLSEYSHVPKTKLFASANKIYDEPLFHNNSIFSSFEPEKIKYLWSVKNKITKLQLI
;
A
#
# COMPACT_ATOMS: atom_id res chain seq x y z
N ASN A 1 30.32 -2.14 -21.43
CA ASN A 1 30.68 -1.10 -20.43
C ASN A 1 29.50 -0.20 -20.17
N ILE A 2 28.67 -0.54 -19.18
CA ILE A 2 27.64 0.36 -18.67
C ILE A 2 28.30 1.18 -17.56
N PRO A 3 28.30 2.52 -17.65
CA PRO A 3 28.81 3.36 -16.57
C PRO A 3 28.08 3.02 -15.26
N CYS A 4 28.80 3.04 -14.13
CA CYS A 4 28.20 2.78 -12.81
C CYS A 4 27.13 3.83 -12.42
N ASP A 5 27.17 4.99 -13.07
CA ASP A 5 26.29 6.13 -12.95
C ASP A 5 25.30 6.25 -14.12
N TYR A 6 25.09 5.16 -14.90
CA TYR A 6 24.12 5.17 -15.98
C TYR A 6 22.67 5.24 -15.45
N ILE A 7 22.05 6.40 -15.58
CA ILE A 7 20.65 6.63 -15.23
C ILE A 7 19.79 6.38 -16.47
N PHE A 8 18.75 5.55 -16.33
CA PHE A 8 17.72 5.39 -17.35
C PHE A 8 16.34 5.64 -16.73
N THR A 9 15.40 6.07 -17.58
CA THR A 9 13.99 6.19 -17.18
C THR A 9 13.20 4.99 -17.65
N HIS A 10 12.03 4.74 -17.07
CA HIS A 10 11.17 3.65 -17.52
C HIS A 10 10.81 3.74 -19.01
N ALA A 11 10.72 4.95 -19.56
CA ALA A 11 10.53 5.19 -21.00
C ALA A 11 11.70 4.70 -21.88
N GLU A 12 12.84 4.37 -21.27
CA GLU A 12 14.05 3.89 -21.92
C GLU A 12 14.42 2.46 -21.50
N SER A 13 13.48 1.72 -20.91
CA SER A 13 13.67 0.32 -20.52
C SER A 13 14.26 -0.50 -21.66
N ASP A 14 13.68 -0.42 -22.87
CA ASP A 14 14.16 -1.12 -24.06
C ASP A 14 15.64 -0.85 -24.33
N LYS A 15 16.07 0.43 -24.24
CA LYS A 15 17.46 0.83 -24.46
C LYS A 15 18.39 0.23 -23.40
N PHE A 16 17.96 0.25 -22.13
CA PHE A 16 18.73 -0.30 -21.03
C PHE A 16 18.93 -1.81 -21.18
N PHE A 17 17.84 -2.56 -21.38
CA PHE A 17 17.89 -4.01 -21.53
C PHE A 17 18.67 -4.45 -22.78
N ASN A 18 18.52 -3.75 -23.91
CA ASN A 18 19.35 -3.96 -25.10
C ASN A 18 20.84 -3.75 -24.79
N LYS A 19 21.20 -2.77 -23.94
CA LYS A 19 22.59 -2.48 -23.56
C LYS A 19 23.23 -3.57 -22.71
N ILE A 20 22.44 -4.35 -21.95
CA ILE A 20 22.90 -5.53 -21.20
C ILE A 20 22.72 -6.84 -21.98
N ASN A 21 22.33 -6.80 -23.26
CA ASN A 21 22.02 -7.98 -24.08
C ASN A 21 20.94 -8.89 -23.46
N VAL A 22 19.96 -8.30 -22.79
CA VAL A 22 18.79 -9.02 -22.25
C VAL A 22 17.58 -8.66 -23.11
N PRO A 23 16.86 -9.65 -23.68
CA PRO A 23 15.61 -9.38 -24.39
C PRO A 23 14.63 -8.64 -23.48
N PHE A 24 14.01 -7.59 -23.99
CA PHE A 24 12.96 -6.87 -23.27
C PHE A 24 11.63 -7.00 -23.97
N ASN A 25 10.65 -7.51 -23.25
CA ASN A 25 9.26 -7.51 -23.66
C ASN A 25 8.46 -6.78 -22.59
N HIS A 26 7.82 -5.68 -23.00
CA HIS A 26 7.06 -4.84 -22.07
C HIS A 26 5.91 -5.61 -21.40
N LYS A 27 5.20 -6.49 -22.14
CA LYS A 27 4.13 -7.30 -21.54
C LYS A 27 4.71 -8.29 -20.53
N GLU A 28 5.81 -8.94 -20.89
CA GLU A 28 6.51 -9.89 -20.02
C GLU A 28 6.94 -9.21 -18.72
N PHE A 29 7.63 -8.08 -18.79
CA PHE A 29 8.12 -7.32 -17.63
C PHE A 29 7.04 -7.06 -16.57
N TYR A 30 5.82 -6.72 -16.99
CA TYR A 30 4.71 -6.46 -16.07
C TYR A 30 3.96 -7.71 -15.61
N SER A 31 4.18 -8.84 -16.28
CA SER A 31 3.56 -10.13 -15.93
C SER A 31 4.51 -11.12 -15.25
N THR A 32 5.83 -10.85 -15.25
CA THR A 32 6.82 -11.70 -14.59
C THR A 32 6.61 -11.67 -13.08
N LEU A 33 6.38 -12.85 -12.50
CA LEU A 33 6.30 -13.04 -11.06
C LEU A 33 7.66 -13.51 -10.51
N PRO A 34 8.00 -13.19 -9.25
CA PRO A 34 9.32 -13.52 -8.70
C PRO A 34 9.48 -15.02 -8.41
N GLU A 35 10.65 -15.59 -8.73
CA GLU A 35 11.01 -16.98 -8.40
C GLU A 35 11.76 -17.04 -7.06
N TYR A 36 11.05 -16.82 -5.96
CA TYR A 36 11.62 -16.70 -4.60
C TYR A 36 12.48 -17.90 -4.18
N GLU A 37 12.10 -19.12 -4.56
CA GLU A 37 12.80 -20.36 -4.20
C GLU A 37 14.22 -20.45 -4.77
N LYS A 38 14.55 -19.64 -5.78
CA LYS A 38 15.92 -19.58 -6.33
C LYS A 38 16.86 -18.70 -5.52
N PHE A 39 16.32 -17.84 -4.65
CA PHE A 39 17.09 -16.81 -3.94
C PHE A 39 17.00 -16.93 -2.42
N TYR A 40 16.06 -17.72 -1.89
CA TYR A 40 15.82 -17.85 -0.46
C TYR A 40 15.63 -19.32 -0.07
N ASP A 41 16.45 -19.78 0.88
CA ASP A 41 16.38 -21.16 1.39
C ASP A 41 15.11 -21.42 2.22
N ASN A 42 14.60 -20.39 2.91
CA ASN A 42 13.42 -20.46 3.77
C ASN A 42 12.48 -19.30 3.46
N LEU A 43 11.23 -19.64 3.15
CA LEU A 43 10.19 -18.67 2.78
C LEU A 43 9.00 -18.82 3.73
N GLU A 44 8.64 -17.74 4.41
CA GLU A 44 7.42 -17.68 5.24
C GLU A 44 6.22 -17.10 4.47
N TYR A 45 6.52 -16.32 3.43
CA TYR A 45 5.55 -15.66 2.56
C TYR A 45 6.15 -15.41 1.18
N VAL A 46 5.28 -15.12 0.22
CA VAL A 46 5.68 -14.58 -1.10
C VAL A 46 4.90 -13.32 -1.42
N VAL A 47 5.53 -12.41 -2.16
CA VAL A 47 4.87 -11.19 -2.65
C VAL A 47 4.41 -11.38 -4.08
N LEU A 48 3.24 -10.86 -4.39
CA LEU A 48 2.66 -10.85 -5.73
C LEU A 48 1.97 -9.51 -6.02
N ARG A 49 1.72 -9.29 -7.32
CA ARG A 49 0.93 -8.18 -7.82
C ARG A 49 -0.07 -8.71 -8.84
N THR A 50 -1.33 -8.29 -8.73
CA THR A 50 -2.35 -8.57 -9.76
C THR A 50 -2.45 -7.46 -10.79
N SER A 51 -1.89 -6.30 -10.48
CA SER A 51 -1.93 -5.10 -11.29
C SER A 51 -0.83 -4.12 -10.89
N TRP A 52 -0.56 -3.19 -11.80
CA TRP A 52 0.38 -2.08 -11.63
C TRP A 52 -0.35 -0.76 -11.83
N GLY A 53 0.05 0.26 -11.06
CA GLY A 53 -0.50 1.60 -11.19
C GLY A 53 -1.76 1.83 -10.36
N CYS A 54 -2.08 3.11 -10.19
CA CYS A 54 -3.17 3.56 -9.34
C CYS A 54 -4.01 4.62 -10.09
N PRO A 55 -5.35 4.60 -10.00
CA PRO A 55 -6.19 5.61 -10.64
C PRO A 55 -6.06 6.98 -9.97
N PHE A 56 -5.65 7.04 -8.70
CA PHE A 56 -5.56 8.27 -7.93
C PHE A 56 -4.29 9.07 -8.20
N SER A 57 -4.36 10.38 -8.01
CA SER A 57 -3.27 11.33 -8.16
C SER A 57 -2.98 12.08 -6.86
N CYS A 58 -2.82 11.33 -5.76
CA CYS A 58 -2.56 11.89 -4.44
C CYS A 58 -1.31 12.78 -4.46
N SER A 59 -1.38 13.95 -3.84
CA SER A 59 -0.32 14.97 -3.92
C SER A 59 0.99 14.56 -3.25
N TYR A 60 0.95 13.58 -2.35
CA TYR A 60 2.11 12.99 -1.66
C TYR A 60 2.67 11.72 -2.31
N CYS A 61 2.00 11.14 -3.32
CA CYS A 61 2.32 9.81 -3.84
C CYS A 61 2.92 9.90 -5.25
N ALA A 62 4.09 9.26 -5.45
CA ALA A 62 4.79 9.28 -6.74
C ALA A 62 4.20 8.31 -7.78
N ILE A 63 3.17 7.52 -7.45
CA ILE A 63 2.68 6.47 -8.34
C ILE A 63 2.32 6.98 -9.74
N LYS A 64 1.74 8.19 -9.86
CA LYS A 64 1.44 8.77 -11.19
C LYS A 64 2.67 9.13 -12.03
N SER A 65 3.82 9.38 -11.38
CA SER A 65 5.09 9.57 -12.09
C SER A 65 5.79 8.24 -12.40
N LEU A 66 5.50 7.18 -11.64
CA LEU A 66 6.14 5.86 -11.79
C LEU A 66 5.38 4.96 -12.76
N SER A 67 4.05 5.04 -12.75
CA SER A 67 3.14 4.30 -13.62
C SER A 67 1.99 5.22 -14.03
N ASP A 68 2.01 5.64 -15.29
CA ASP A 68 0.96 6.49 -15.88
C ASP A 68 -0.31 5.68 -16.23
N LYS A 69 -0.15 4.38 -16.41
CA LYS A 69 -1.20 3.43 -16.79
C LYS A 69 -1.52 2.44 -15.68
N ILE A 70 -2.67 1.81 -15.84
CA ILE A 70 -3.09 0.65 -15.06
C ILE A 70 -2.89 -0.58 -15.94
N ILE A 71 -2.07 -1.52 -15.48
CA ILE A 71 -1.74 -2.75 -16.22
C ILE A 71 -2.15 -3.93 -15.35
N THR A 72 -3.00 -4.81 -15.89
CA THR A 72 -3.50 -5.99 -15.18
C THR A 72 -2.68 -7.22 -15.56
N VAL A 73 -2.32 -8.04 -14.58
CA VAL A 73 -1.69 -9.33 -14.78
C VAL A 73 -2.78 -10.38 -15.01
N ASP A 74 -2.50 -11.37 -15.86
CA ASP A 74 -3.42 -12.46 -16.12
C ASP A 74 -3.77 -13.21 -14.82
N THR A 75 -5.07 -13.32 -14.52
CA THR A 75 -5.59 -13.99 -13.33
C THR A 75 -5.11 -15.43 -13.23
N ASP A 76 -5.03 -16.16 -14.35
CA ASP A 76 -4.62 -17.56 -14.36
C ASP A 76 -3.15 -17.70 -13.97
N LEU A 77 -2.32 -16.74 -14.37
CA LEU A 77 -0.92 -16.69 -13.97
C LEU A 77 -0.78 -16.50 -12.45
N ILE A 78 -1.57 -15.60 -11.86
CA ILE A 78 -1.59 -15.36 -10.41
C ILE A 78 -2.09 -16.60 -9.65
N LEU A 79 -3.16 -17.25 -10.12
CA LEU A 79 -3.70 -18.45 -9.49
C LEU A 79 -2.68 -19.59 -9.52
N ASN A 80 -2.04 -19.82 -10.67
CA ASN A 80 -1.00 -20.84 -10.80
C ASN A 80 0.18 -20.57 -9.87
N TYR A 81 0.57 -19.30 -9.73
CA TYR A 81 1.62 -18.87 -8.79
C TYR A 81 1.25 -19.18 -7.33
N ILE A 82 0.02 -18.85 -6.91
CA ILE A 82 -0.47 -19.15 -5.56
C ILE A 82 -0.51 -20.66 -5.31
N ILE A 83 -1.03 -21.43 -6.27
CA ILE A 83 -1.09 -22.90 -6.19
C ILE A 83 0.31 -23.49 -6.07
N TYR A 84 1.27 -22.99 -6.86
CA TYR A 84 2.65 -23.45 -6.85
C TYR A 84 3.29 -23.26 -5.47
N TYR A 85 3.29 -22.05 -4.93
CA TYR A 85 3.89 -21.80 -3.62
C TYR A 85 3.12 -22.45 -2.47
N ASN A 86 1.79 -22.59 -2.60
CA ASN A 86 1.03 -23.32 -1.58
C ASN A 86 1.42 -24.81 -1.52
N LYS A 87 1.72 -25.44 -2.67
CA LYS A 87 2.27 -26.81 -2.71
C LYS A 87 3.65 -26.91 -2.07
N LEU A 88 4.44 -25.82 -2.09
CA LEU A 88 5.71 -25.70 -1.36
C LEU A 88 5.53 -25.41 0.14
N GLY A 89 4.29 -25.37 0.63
CA GLY A 89 3.98 -25.14 2.05
C GLY A 89 3.80 -23.68 2.43
N ILE A 90 3.91 -22.74 1.48
CA ILE A 90 3.69 -21.31 1.76
C ILE A 90 2.21 -21.05 2.01
N LYS A 91 1.94 -20.38 3.12
CA LYS A 91 0.57 -20.00 3.52
C LYS A 91 0.33 -18.50 3.36
N ASN A 92 1.35 -17.66 3.41
CA ASN A 92 1.18 -16.21 3.41
C ASN A 92 1.49 -15.62 2.04
N PHE A 93 0.51 -14.92 1.49
CA PHE A 93 0.60 -14.27 0.19
C PHE A 93 0.36 -12.77 0.38
N VAL A 94 1.29 -11.95 -0.10
CA VAL A 94 1.29 -10.52 0.20
C VAL A 94 1.06 -9.74 -1.09
N PHE A 95 -0.06 -9.02 -1.17
CA PHE A 95 -0.35 -8.15 -2.30
C PHE A 95 0.36 -6.82 -2.15
N TYR A 96 1.03 -6.38 -3.21
CA TYR A 96 1.70 -5.08 -3.30
C TYR A 96 1.18 -4.24 -4.48
N ASP A 97 -0.03 -4.51 -4.95
CA ASP A 97 -0.77 -3.72 -5.93
C ASP A 97 -0.99 -2.28 -5.45
N ASP A 98 -0.72 -1.30 -6.30
CA ASP A 98 -0.89 0.12 -5.93
C ASP A 98 -2.36 0.51 -5.68
N ALA A 99 -3.31 -0.25 -6.23
CA ALA A 99 -4.75 -0.06 -6.02
C ALA A 99 -5.55 -1.38 -6.18
N LEU A 100 -5.23 -2.40 -5.37
CA LEU A 100 -5.79 -3.76 -5.46
C LEU A 100 -7.30 -3.84 -5.74
N LEU A 101 -8.11 -3.09 -4.98
CA LEU A 101 -9.58 -3.16 -5.06
C LEU A 101 -10.18 -2.37 -6.25
N TYR A 102 -9.37 -1.63 -7.01
CA TYR A 102 -9.84 -0.74 -8.07
C TYR A 102 -10.57 -1.50 -9.19
N GLN A 103 -10.02 -2.62 -9.63
CA GLN A 103 -10.64 -3.49 -10.64
C GLN A 103 -11.56 -4.51 -9.95
N SER A 104 -12.58 -3.99 -9.26
CA SER A 104 -13.39 -4.75 -8.30
C SER A 104 -13.95 -6.05 -8.88
N GLU A 105 -14.52 -6.03 -10.08
CA GLU A 105 -15.12 -7.22 -10.70
C GLU A 105 -14.09 -8.31 -11.03
N ILE A 106 -12.91 -7.91 -11.55
CA ILE A 106 -11.81 -8.86 -11.81
C ILE A 106 -11.34 -9.47 -10.50
N PHE A 107 -11.18 -8.64 -9.47
CA PHE A 107 -10.67 -9.10 -8.18
C PHE A 107 -11.69 -9.98 -7.43
N LYS A 108 -12.99 -9.65 -7.47
CA LYS A 108 -14.06 -10.51 -6.93
C LYS A 108 -14.05 -11.89 -7.59
N ASN A 109 -13.96 -11.95 -8.92
CA ASN A 109 -13.86 -13.20 -9.66
C ASN A 109 -12.61 -14.01 -9.27
N PHE A 110 -11.48 -13.34 -9.07
CA PHE A 110 -10.26 -13.98 -8.57
C PHE A 110 -10.46 -14.57 -7.16
N LEU A 111 -11.04 -13.82 -6.22
CA LEU A 111 -11.30 -14.32 -4.85
C LEU A 111 -12.27 -15.50 -4.85
N GLN A 112 -13.30 -15.48 -5.69
CA GLN A 112 -14.22 -16.63 -5.85
C GLN A 112 -13.49 -17.89 -6.30
N GLN A 113 -12.51 -17.77 -7.20
CA GLN A 113 -11.69 -18.90 -7.63
C GLN A 113 -10.80 -19.42 -6.49
N ILE A 114 -10.17 -18.52 -5.72
CA ILE A 114 -9.40 -18.89 -4.53
C ILE A 114 -10.26 -19.69 -3.53
N ILE A 115 -11.48 -19.22 -3.24
CA ILE A 115 -12.40 -19.89 -2.31
C ILE A 115 -12.74 -21.31 -2.80
N ARG A 116 -12.94 -21.50 -4.11
CA ARG A 116 -13.21 -22.82 -4.70
C ARG A 116 -12.03 -23.79 -4.58
N LEU A 117 -10.80 -23.28 -4.60
CA LEU A 117 -9.59 -24.08 -4.46
C LEU A 117 -9.41 -24.62 -3.03
N LYS A 118 -10.07 -24.02 -2.02
CA LYS A 118 -10.01 -24.43 -0.60
C LYS A 118 -8.57 -24.56 -0.07
N LEU A 119 -7.69 -23.66 -0.51
CA LEU A 119 -6.30 -23.63 -0.05
C LEU A 119 -6.23 -23.10 1.39
N ASN A 120 -5.29 -23.62 2.17
CA ASN A 120 -4.99 -23.08 3.49
C ASN A 120 -4.00 -21.91 3.34
N ILE A 121 -4.53 -20.70 3.12
CA ILE A 121 -3.74 -19.51 2.83
C ILE A 121 -4.26 -18.27 3.58
N ASN A 122 -3.37 -17.29 3.72
CA ASN A 122 -3.60 -15.98 4.29
C ASN A 122 -3.16 -14.91 3.30
N PHE A 123 -3.99 -13.89 3.11
CA PHE A 123 -3.64 -12.71 2.32
C PHE A 123 -3.33 -11.51 3.20
N HIS A 124 -2.30 -10.77 2.81
CA HIS A 124 -1.81 -9.59 3.51
C HIS A 124 -1.71 -8.40 2.54
N THR A 125 -1.98 -7.18 3.05
CA THR A 125 -2.02 -5.94 2.24
C THR A 125 -1.24 -4.80 2.91
N PRO A 126 0.09 -4.93 3.05
CA PRO A 126 0.90 -3.99 3.82
C PRO A 126 0.96 -2.58 3.22
N ASN A 127 0.75 -2.43 1.91
CA ASN A 127 0.76 -1.14 1.21
C ASN A 127 -0.61 -0.44 1.19
N ALA A 128 -1.59 -1.01 1.89
CA ALA A 128 -2.94 -0.50 2.06
C ALA A 128 -3.83 -0.48 0.80
N MET A 129 -5.10 -0.82 0.98
CA MET A 129 -6.13 -0.76 -0.04
C MET A 129 -6.92 0.55 0.02
N HIS A 130 -7.67 0.82 -1.05
CA HIS A 130 -8.57 1.95 -1.12
C HIS A 130 -9.97 1.53 -0.67
N ILE A 131 -10.37 1.91 0.55
CA ILE A 131 -11.65 1.51 1.14
C ILE A 131 -12.88 2.00 0.34
N LYS A 132 -12.70 3.00 -0.54
CA LYS A 132 -13.75 3.47 -1.44
C LYS A 132 -14.36 2.36 -2.32
N TYR A 133 -13.54 1.39 -2.72
CA TYR A 133 -13.97 0.25 -3.54
C TYR A 133 -14.42 -0.96 -2.71
N LEU A 134 -14.50 -0.81 -1.39
CA LEU A 134 -15.01 -1.86 -0.52
C LEU A 134 -16.54 -1.75 -0.48
N ASP A 135 -17.20 -2.76 -1.05
CA ASP A 135 -18.62 -3.03 -0.87
C ASP A 135 -18.81 -4.30 -0.02
N MET A 136 -20.08 -4.64 0.26
CA MET A 136 -20.41 -5.78 1.10
C MET A 136 -19.92 -7.12 0.50
N GLU A 137 -20.05 -7.28 -0.82
CA GLU A 137 -19.61 -8.50 -1.51
C GLU A 137 -18.09 -8.66 -1.44
N MET A 138 -17.34 -7.59 -1.74
CA MET A 138 -15.88 -7.58 -1.68
C MET A 138 -15.39 -7.88 -0.26
N ALA A 139 -15.97 -7.25 0.76
CA ALA A 139 -15.60 -7.50 2.16
C ALA A 139 -15.86 -8.96 2.57
N HIS A 140 -16.98 -9.54 2.12
CA HIS A 140 -17.32 -10.94 2.37
C HIS A 140 -16.34 -11.90 1.68
N LEU A 141 -16.04 -11.67 0.41
CA LEU A 141 -15.07 -12.46 -0.34
C LEU A 141 -13.67 -12.36 0.25
N MET A 142 -13.25 -11.18 0.71
CA MET A 142 -11.98 -11.00 1.41
C MET A 142 -11.91 -11.83 2.70
N LYS A 143 -12.97 -11.83 3.52
CA LYS A 143 -13.01 -12.64 4.74
C LYS A 143 -12.90 -14.14 4.41
N LEU A 144 -13.70 -14.62 3.46
CA LEU A 144 -13.74 -16.03 3.09
C LEU A 144 -12.45 -16.53 2.42
N SER A 145 -11.76 -15.66 1.68
CA SER A 145 -10.51 -15.99 0.98
C SER A 145 -9.25 -15.90 1.85
N GLY A 146 -9.38 -15.47 3.11
CA GLY A 146 -8.28 -15.50 4.08
C GLY A 146 -7.52 -14.19 4.26
N PHE A 147 -8.13 -13.02 3.98
CA PHE A 147 -7.48 -11.74 4.29
C PHE A 147 -7.34 -11.54 5.80
N ILE A 148 -6.10 -11.47 6.29
CA ILE A 148 -5.77 -11.20 7.69
C ILE A 148 -5.41 -9.73 7.84
N ASN A 149 -6.10 -9.05 8.76
CA ASN A 149 -5.86 -7.64 9.08
C ASN A 149 -5.69 -6.76 7.81
N PRO A 150 -6.72 -6.71 6.93
CA PRO A 150 -6.69 -5.85 5.75
C PRO A 150 -6.41 -4.40 6.17
N ARG A 151 -5.48 -3.77 5.47
CA ARG A 151 -5.06 -2.40 5.74
C ARG A 151 -5.64 -1.46 4.70
N PHE A 152 -6.06 -0.27 5.11
CA PHE A 152 -6.66 0.73 4.22
C PHE A 152 -5.99 2.10 4.39
N GLY A 153 -5.73 2.80 3.28
CA GLY A 153 -5.13 4.13 3.31
C GLY A 153 -6.18 5.20 3.56
N LEU A 154 -6.18 5.80 4.76
CA LEU A 154 -7.07 6.89 5.17
C LEU A 154 -6.36 8.24 5.14
N GLU A 155 -5.11 8.24 5.57
CA GLU A 155 -4.19 9.38 5.68
C GLU A 155 -4.55 10.41 6.74
N THR A 156 -5.76 10.97 6.72
CA THR A 156 -6.22 11.99 7.66
C THR A 156 -7.75 12.10 7.67
N LEU A 157 -8.35 12.51 8.80
CA LEU A 157 -9.75 12.93 8.89
C LEU A 157 -9.92 14.46 8.94
N GLU A 158 -8.82 15.20 8.84
CA GLU A 158 -8.83 16.65 8.74
C GLU A 158 -9.22 17.09 7.33
N GLU A 159 -10.42 17.66 7.17
CA GLU A 159 -11.01 18.00 5.86
C GLU A 159 -10.09 18.91 4.99
N PRO A 160 -9.44 19.97 5.51
CA PRO A 160 -8.47 20.74 4.74
C PRO A 160 -7.33 19.89 4.17
N LEU A 161 -6.76 18.98 4.97
CA LEU A 161 -5.69 18.09 4.53
C LEU A 161 -6.21 17.02 3.57
N GLN A 162 -7.41 16.46 3.78
CA GLN A 162 -8.02 15.52 2.83
C GLN A 162 -8.12 16.12 1.43
N LYS A 163 -8.61 17.37 1.32
CA LYS A 163 -8.72 18.11 0.05
C LYS A 163 -7.36 18.36 -0.58
N LEU A 164 -6.36 18.75 0.21
CA LEU A 164 -4.99 18.98 -0.25
C LEU A 164 -4.31 17.69 -0.74
N TRP A 165 -4.59 16.56 -0.10
CA TRP A 165 -3.82 15.34 -0.26
C TRP A 165 -4.34 14.40 -1.35
N SER A 166 -5.64 14.15 -1.41
CA SER A 166 -6.16 13.20 -2.40
C SER A 166 -7.64 13.38 -2.73
N ASN A 167 -8.41 13.95 -1.80
CA ASN A 167 -9.87 14.02 -1.83
C ASN A 167 -10.54 12.69 -2.20
N LYS A 168 -9.88 11.55 -1.87
CA LYS A 168 -10.29 10.21 -2.31
C LYS A 168 -11.31 9.56 -1.36
N LEU A 169 -11.48 10.11 -0.16
CA LEU A 169 -12.33 9.60 0.92
C LEU A 169 -13.08 10.74 1.60
N ASN A 170 -14.21 10.40 2.22
CA ASN A 170 -14.94 11.22 3.17
C ASN A 170 -15.46 10.31 4.31
N ASN A 171 -16.08 10.91 5.34
CA ASN A 171 -16.56 10.16 6.51
C ASN A 171 -17.65 9.13 6.15
N GLU A 172 -18.50 9.41 5.15
CA GLU A 172 -19.53 8.49 4.70
C GLU A 172 -18.94 7.21 4.10
N ILE A 173 -17.98 7.37 3.18
CA ILE A 173 -17.27 6.24 2.54
C ILE A 173 -16.52 5.42 3.59
N LEU A 174 -15.86 6.09 4.53
CA LEU A 174 -15.16 5.43 5.63
C LEU A 174 -16.11 4.58 6.48
N ASN A 175 -17.20 5.18 6.97
CA ASN A 175 -18.16 4.51 7.83
C ASN A 175 -18.84 3.34 7.11
N ARG A 176 -19.22 3.52 5.84
CA ARG A 176 -19.77 2.44 5.01
C ARG A 176 -18.79 1.28 4.88
N GLY A 177 -17.52 1.56 4.58
CA GLY A 177 -16.51 0.52 4.43
C GLY A 177 -16.24 -0.24 5.73
N ILE A 178 -16.18 0.45 6.87
CA ILE A 178 -16.05 -0.18 8.19
C ILE A 178 -17.25 -1.08 8.48
N GLU A 179 -18.47 -0.63 8.15
CA GLU A 179 -19.68 -1.44 8.33
C GLU A 179 -19.65 -2.70 7.46
N CYS A 180 -19.22 -2.61 6.20
CA CYS A 180 -19.05 -3.79 5.34
C CYS A 180 -18.06 -4.80 5.94
N LEU A 181 -16.94 -4.34 6.52
CA LEU A 181 -15.98 -5.22 7.20
C LEU A 181 -16.62 -5.93 8.40
N LYS A 182 -17.30 -5.18 9.27
CA LYS A 182 -17.96 -5.73 10.46
C LYS A 182 -19.02 -6.76 10.10
N GLN A 183 -19.91 -6.43 9.17
CA GLN A 183 -20.97 -7.34 8.72
C GLN A 183 -20.40 -8.59 8.02
N SER A 184 -19.22 -8.49 7.42
CA SER A 184 -18.52 -9.62 6.82
C SER A 184 -17.77 -10.50 7.84
N GLY A 185 -17.80 -10.14 9.12
CA GLY A 185 -17.22 -10.92 10.21
C GLY A 185 -15.81 -10.50 10.63
N TYR A 186 -15.32 -9.31 10.26
CA TYR A 186 -14.11 -8.75 10.84
C TYR A 186 -14.40 -8.18 12.24
N GLY A 187 -13.70 -8.70 13.24
CA GLY A 187 -13.79 -8.27 14.63
C GLY A 187 -12.96 -7.02 14.93
N LYS A 188 -13.07 -6.55 16.18
CA LYS A 188 -12.22 -5.47 16.70
C LYS A 188 -10.75 -5.85 16.58
N GLY A 189 -9.96 -4.97 15.97
CA GLY A 189 -8.52 -5.14 15.75
C GLY A 189 -8.16 -6.05 14.56
N GLU A 190 -9.16 -6.57 13.83
CA GLU A 190 -8.93 -7.42 12.64
C GLU A 190 -8.88 -6.64 11.33
N PHE A 191 -8.80 -5.30 11.37
CA PHE A 191 -8.55 -4.43 10.21
C PHE A 191 -7.85 -3.16 10.67
N SER A 192 -7.08 -2.53 9.78
CA SER A 192 -6.27 -1.36 10.12
C SER A 192 -6.41 -0.22 9.13
N PHE A 193 -6.26 1.01 9.59
CA PHE A 193 -6.10 2.19 8.75
C PHE A 193 -4.69 2.75 8.87
N TYR A 194 -4.09 3.09 7.72
CA TYR A 194 -2.91 3.94 7.69
C TYR A 194 -3.31 5.41 7.77
N MET A 195 -2.65 6.15 8.66
CA MET A 195 -2.71 7.60 8.73
C MET A 195 -1.32 8.19 8.47
N LEU A 196 -1.26 9.26 7.69
CA LEU A 196 -0.02 9.99 7.45
C LEU A 196 0.33 10.79 8.70
N PHE A 197 1.61 10.80 9.06
CA PHE A 197 2.11 11.40 10.28
C PHE A 197 3.37 12.22 10.02
N GLY A 198 3.46 13.39 10.65
CA GLY A 198 4.64 14.25 10.53
C GLY A 198 4.64 15.07 9.24
N TYR A 199 3.46 15.47 8.75
CA TYR A 199 3.37 16.50 7.72
C TYR A 199 3.51 17.90 8.37
N PRO A 200 4.32 18.83 7.81
CA PRO A 200 4.43 20.19 8.33
C PRO A 200 3.09 20.90 8.42
N GLY A 201 2.73 21.40 9.61
CA GLY A 201 1.44 22.04 9.87
C GLY A 201 0.30 21.07 10.24
N GLN A 202 0.56 19.76 10.32
CA GLN A 202 -0.43 18.80 10.82
C GLN A 202 -0.74 19.01 12.31
N ASN A 203 -2.03 19.03 12.65
CA ASN A 203 -2.48 19.10 14.04
C ASN A 203 -2.37 17.71 14.71
N ILE A 204 -1.42 17.56 15.63
CA ILE A 204 -1.12 16.28 16.26
C ILE A 204 -2.18 15.92 17.31
N GLU A 205 -2.71 16.90 18.02
CA GLU A 205 -3.80 16.71 18.98
C GLU A 205 -5.06 16.18 18.28
N ARG A 206 -5.38 16.74 17.10
CA ARG A 206 -6.47 16.25 16.27
C ARG A 206 -6.23 14.84 15.76
N LEU A 207 -5.01 14.54 15.33
CA LEU A 207 -4.64 13.17 14.93
C LEU A 207 -4.91 12.16 16.05
N PHE A 208 -4.64 12.50 17.31
CA PHE A 208 -4.98 11.63 18.44
C PHE A 208 -6.50 11.40 18.57
N LEU A 209 -7.32 12.45 18.46
CA LEU A 209 -8.78 12.32 18.49
C LEU A 209 -9.31 11.45 17.34
N ASP A 210 -8.73 11.60 16.15
CA ASP A 210 -9.06 10.80 14.98
C ASP A 210 -8.69 9.31 15.19
N ILE A 211 -7.56 9.03 15.84
CA ILE A 211 -7.15 7.66 16.22
C ILE A 211 -8.12 7.07 17.25
N GLU A 212 -8.48 7.82 18.28
CA GLU A 212 -9.46 7.36 19.29
C GLU A 212 -10.81 7.05 18.66
N TYR A 213 -11.25 7.88 17.72
CA TYR A 213 -12.46 7.63 16.93
C TYR A 213 -12.37 6.32 16.14
N LEU A 214 -11.30 6.09 15.38
CA LEU A 214 -11.10 4.85 14.61
C LEU A 214 -11.03 3.61 15.51
N ASN A 215 -10.35 3.72 16.66
CA ASN A 215 -10.30 2.67 17.67
C ASN A 215 -11.69 2.37 18.25
N SER A 216 -12.53 3.40 18.46
CA SER A 216 -13.92 3.23 18.92
C SER A 216 -14.78 2.48 17.89
N LEU A 217 -14.44 2.61 16.60
CA LEU A 217 -15.05 1.85 15.52
C LEU A 217 -14.48 0.43 15.37
N GLY A 218 -13.48 0.06 16.18
CA GLY A 218 -12.88 -1.27 16.18
C GLY A 218 -11.69 -1.44 15.23
N ALA A 219 -11.24 -0.37 14.57
CA ALA A 219 -10.07 -0.41 13.71
C ALA A 219 -8.78 -0.30 14.54
N ARG A 220 -7.68 -0.86 14.02
CA ARG A 220 -6.33 -0.46 14.41
C ARG A 220 -5.87 0.73 13.57
N VAL A 221 -4.95 1.52 14.11
CA VAL A 221 -4.30 2.60 13.36
C VAL A 221 -2.81 2.36 13.26
N LEU A 222 -2.29 2.48 12.05
CA LEU A 222 -0.87 2.41 11.73
C LEU A 222 -0.43 3.78 11.23
N LEU A 223 0.64 4.32 11.79
CA LEU A 223 1.19 5.59 11.31
C LEU A 223 2.21 5.33 10.20
N SER A 224 2.05 6.07 9.09
CA SER A 224 3.01 6.16 8.00
C SER A 224 3.63 7.55 8.02
N GLU A 225 4.94 7.62 8.21
CA GLU A 225 5.64 8.89 8.22
C GLU A 225 5.61 9.56 6.85
N TYR A 226 5.25 10.84 6.84
CA TYR A 226 5.33 11.67 5.66
C TYR A 226 6.77 11.83 5.20
N SER A 227 6.96 11.87 3.89
CA SER A 227 8.24 12.18 3.26
C SER A 227 8.04 13.04 2.03
N HIS A 228 9.03 13.88 1.78
CA HIS A 228 9.09 14.69 0.57
C HIS A 228 9.53 13.82 -0.59
N VAL A 229 8.58 13.06 -1.15
CA VAL A 229 8.84 12.14 -2.25
C VAL A 229 9.05 12.92 -3.55
N PRO A 230 10.21 12.79 -4.23
CA PRO A 230 10.47 13.48 -5.49
C PRO A 230 9.36 13.30 -6.52
N LYS A 231 9.17 14.33 -7.37
CA LYS A 231 8.17 14.37 -8.46
C LYS A 231 6.70 14.31 -8.01
N THR A 232 6.42 14.50 -6.73
CA THR A 232 5.05 14.65 -6.21
C THR A 232 4.64 16.12 -6.13
N LYS A 233 3.33 16.40 -6.02
CA LYS A 233 2.83 17.77 -5.92
C LYS A 233 3.28 18.45 -4.63
N LEU A 234 3.30 17.72 -3.51
CA LEU A 234 3.77 18.26 -2.22
C LEU A 234 5.29 18.49 -2.21
N PHE A 235 6.04 17.68 -2.97
CA PHE A 235 7.48 17.92 -3.14
C PHE A 235 7.76 19.24 -3.86
N ALA A 236 6.99 19.56 -4.90
CA ALA A 236 7.14 20.83 -5.63
C ALA A 236 6.89 22.06 -4.74
N SER A 237 6.11 21.92 -3.67
CA SER A 237 5.87 22.98 -2.68
C SER A 237 6.88 23.00 -1.53
N ALA A 238 7.81 22.05 -1.47
CA ALA A 238 8.77 21.93 -0.38
C ALA A 238 10.05 22.76 -0.66
N ASN A 239 10.72 23.24 0.39
CA ASN A 239 11.94 24.06 0.28
C ASN A 239 13.08 23.33 -0.46
N LYS A 240 14.04 24.06 -1.03
CA LYS A 240 15.21 23.53 -1.79
C LYS A 240 16.19 22.61 -1.02
N ILE A 241 15.84 22.16 0.18
CA ILE A 241 16.72 21.38 1.06
C ILE A 241 16.88 19.93 0.56
N TYR A 242 16.11 19.48 -0.43
CA TYR A 242 16.06 18.07 -0.83
C TYR A 242 17.03 17.66 -1.96
N ASP A 243 18.12 18.38 -2.18
CA ASP A 243 19.20 17.91 -3.08
C ASP A 243 20.05 16.80 -2.43
N GLU A 244 19.98 16.66 -1.10
CA GLU A 244 20.63 15.58 -0.34
C GLU A 244 19.65 14.39 -0.15
N PRO A 245 19.94 13.20 -0.71
CA PRO A 245 19.05 12.04 -0.68
C PRO A 245 18.57 11.62 0.71
N LEU A 246 19.39 11.81 1.74
CA LEU A 246 19.02 11.50 3.12
C LEU A 246 17.79 12.29 3.60
N PHE A 247 17.54 13.49 3.06
CA PHE A 247 16.38 14.30 3.45
C PHE A 247 15.04 13.81 2.92
N HIS A 248 15.03 12.82 2.03
CA HIS A 248 13.82 12.09 1.65
C HIS A 248 13.52 10.91 2.59
N ASN A 249 14.40 10.58 3.53
CA ASN A 249 14.18 9.50 4.47
C ASN A 249 13.11 9.90 5.51
N ASN A 250 12.08 9.06 5.64
CA ASN A 250 10.95 9.29 6.54
C ASN A 250 11.31 9.20 8.03
N SER A 251 12.48 8.63 8.38
CA SER A 251 12.92 8.43 9.75
C SER A 251 13.51 9.68 10.40
N ILE A 252 13.85 10.71 9.61
CA ILE A 252 14.53 11.90 10.13
C ILE A 252 13.64 13.14 10.21
N PHE A 253 12.39 13.07 9.73
CA PHE A 253 11.43 14.20 9.79
C PHE A 253 12.08 15.53 9.38
N SER A 254 12.73 15.56 8.21
CA SER A 254 13.64 16.62 7.73
C SER A 254 13.04 18.04 7.66
N SER A 255 11.75 18.19 7.92
CA SER A 255 11.03 19.48 7.94
C SER A 255 10.86 20.07 9.33
N PHE A 256 11.40 19.42 10.36
CA PHE A 256 11.18 19.79 11.75
C PHE A 256 12.49 19.99 12.49
N GLU A 257 12.47 20.93 13.45
CA GLU A 257 13.58 21.14 14.38
C GLU A 257 13.80 19.91 15.29
N PRO A 258 15.05 19.65 15.75
CA PRO A 258 15.39 18.47 16.54
C PRO A 258 14.49 18.18 17.76
N GLU A 259 14.02 19.23 18.44
CA GLU A 259 13.10 19.08 19.58
C GLU A 259 11.74 18.52 19.15
N LYS A 260 11.21 19.00 18.02
CA LYS A 260 9.94 18.54 17.47
C LYS A 260 10.07 17.11 16.92
N ILE A 261 11.22 16.72 16.38
CA ILE A 261 11.50 15.34 15.95
C ILE A 261 11.37 14.37 17.13
N LYS A 262 12.01 14.68 18.27
CA LYS A 262 11.90 13.85 19.49
C LYS A 262 10.45 13.70 19.95
N TYR A 263 9.69 14.80 19.94
CA TYR A 263 8.27 14.79 20.25
C TYR A 263 7.48 13.88 19.29
N LEU A 264 7.68 13.99 17.97
CA LEU A 264 7.00 13.16 16.98
C LEU A 264 7.27 11.66 17.19
N TRP A 265 8.52 11.29 17.45
CA TRP A 265 8.85 9.90 17.78
C TRP A 265 8.19 9.43 19.08
N SER A 266 8.12 10.28 20.11
CA SER A 266 7.41 9.95 21.35
C SER A 266 5.92 9.68 21.12
N VAL A 267 5.28 10.48 20.25
CA VAL A 267 3.89 10.32 19.83
C VAL A 267 3.70 9.01 19.08
N LYS A 268 4.54 8.73 18.07
CA LYS A 268 4.46 7.49 17.29
C LYS A 268 4.60 6.27 18.20
N ASN A 269 5.60 6.25 19.07
CA ASN A 269 5.82 5.15 20.02
C ASN A 269 4.64 4.94 20.97
N LYS A 270 4.02 6.02 21.46
CA LYS A 270 2.81 5.93 22.30
C LYS A 270 1.66 5.29 21.52
N ILE A 271 1.41 5.73 20.28
CA ILE A 271 0.35 5.18 19.44
C ILE A 271 0.61 3.70 19.14
N THR A 272 1.82 3.33 18.72
CA THR A 272 2.16 1.92 18.46
C THR A 272 1.89 1.04 19.67
N LYS A 273 2.19 1.48 20.90
CA LYS A 273 1.88 0.73 22.11
C LYS A 273 0.37 0.56 22.36
N LEU A 274 -0.43 1.60 22.08
CA LEU A 274 -1.89 1.53 22.24
C LEU A 274 -2.54 0.54 21.26
N GLN A 275 -1.88 0.23 20.15
CA GLN A 275 -2.40 -0.65 19.09
C GLN A 275 -2.07 -2.14 19.32
N LEU A 276 -1.18 -2.43 20.27
CA LEU A 276 -0.79 -3.79 20.68
C LEU A 276 -1.70 -4.38 21.76
N ILE A 277 -2.61 -3.58 22.33
CA ILE A 277 -3.57 -3.94 23.38
C ILE A 277 -4.94 -4.17 22.73
#